data_AF-A0A1V5TDM1-F1
#
_entry.id   AF-A0A1V5TDM1-F1
#
_cell.length_a   1.000
_cell.length_b   1.000
_cell.length_c   1.000
_cell.angle_alpha   90.00
_cell.angle_beta   90.00
_cell.angle_gamma   90.00
#
_symmetry.space_group_name_H-M   'P 1'
#
loop_
_entity.id
_entity.type
_entity.pdbx_description
1 polymer ?
#
loop_
_entity_poly.entity_id
_entity_poly.type
_entity_poly.pdbx_seq_one_letter_code
_entity_poly.pdbx_strand_id
1 'polypeptide(L)'
;MRVECENVYKYQTDRVDAGTKISLAIAYAGLGEKEKALNQISKLDSSEIVGTAVDVAYFYELLGDNEKAIRVLEKTVSKQKGPLPGILKLYPKLDPIRNDPRFKKIVALTEERIRKSE
;
A
#
# COMPACT_ATOMS: atom_id res chain seq x y z
N MET A 1 0.68 -9.02 15.03
CA MET A 1 1.24 -8.40 13.80
C MET A 1 2.77 -8.39 13.77
N ARG A 2 3.50 -7.58 14.56
CA ARG A 2 4.99 -7.53 14.48
C ARG A 2 5.67 -8.90 14.67
N VAL A 3 5.40 -9.57 15.80
CA VAL A 3 6.02 -10.86 16.17
C VAL A 3 5.73 -11.94 15.12
N GLU A 4 4.51 -11.96 14.57
CA GLU A 4 4.11 -12.92 13.53
C GLU A 4 4.94 -12.70 12.25
N CYS A 5 5.06 -11.46 11.78
CA CYS A 5 5.83 -11.16 10.57
C CYS A 5 7.34 -11.34 10.77
N GLU A 6 7.88 -11.01 11.96
CA GLU A 6 9.29 -11.28 12.30
C GLU A 6 9.57 -12.80 12.33
N ASN A 7 8.63 -13.60 12.84
CA ASN A 7 8.74 -15.06 12.81
C ASN A 7 8.73 -15.59 11.38
N VAL A 8 7.87 -15.08 10.48
CA VAL A 8 7.91 -15.46 9.06
C VAL A 8 9.29 -15.16 8.45
N TYR A 9 9.86 -13.98 8.72
CA TYR A 9 11.20 -13.61 8.25
C TYR A 9 12.30 -14.54 8.79
N LYS A 10 12.15 -15.03 10.03
CA LYS A 10 13.12 -15.94 10.67
C LYS A 10 13.08 -17.36 10.11
N TYR A 11 11.92 -17.83 9.65
CA TYR A 11 11.71 -19.23 9.25
C TYR A 11 11.50 -19.44 7.74
N GLN A 12 11.36 -18.36 6.94
CA GLN A 12 11.22 -18.42 5.48
C GLN A 12 12.24 -17.48 4.82
N THR A 13 13.49 -17.93 4.69
CA THR A 13 14.61 -17.13 4.18
C THR A 13 14.58 -16.88 2.67
N ASP A 14 13.86 -17.70 1.90
CA ASP A 14 14.05 -17.72 0.44
C ASP A 14 13.01 -16.90 -0.35
N ARG A 15 11.85 -16.57 0.25
CA ARG A 15 10.82 -15.72 -0.38
C ARG A 15 9.94 -15.03 0.66
N VAL A 16 10.47 -14.00 1.33
CA VAL A 16 9.59 -13.06 2.04
C VAL A 16 8.78 -12.31 0.98
N ASP A 17 7.49 -12.60 0.89
CA ASP A 17 6.60 -12.01 -0.10
C ASP A 17 6.33 -10.52 0.20
N ALA A 18 5.88 -9.80 -0.83
CA ALA A 18 5.55 -8.38 -0.73
C ALA A 18 4.61 -8.04 0.44
N GLY A 19 3.65 -8.92 0.72
CA GLY A 19 2.67 -8.80 1.82
C GLY A 19 3.35 -8.81 3.19
N THR A 20 4.32 -9.68 3.39
CA THR A 20 5.10 -9.73 4.64
C THR A 20 5.98 -8.48 4.81
N LYS A 21 6.63 -8.00 3.74
CA LYS A 21 7.43 -6.76 3.78
C LYS A 21 6.58 -5.54 4.15
N ILE A 22 5.42 -5.35 3.50
CA ILE A 22 4.54 -4.21 3.79
C ILE A 22 3.91 -4.30 5.19
N SER A 23 3.57 -5.51 5.65
CA SER A 23 3.04 -5.72 7.00
C SER A 23 4.07 -5.36 8.08
N LEU A 24 5.34 -5.72 7.89
CA LEU A 24 6.43 -5.27 8.76
C LEU A 24 6.59 -3.75 8.72
N ALA A 25 6.54 -3.15 7.53
CA ALA A 25 6.64 -1.71 7.38
C ALA A 25 5.55 -0.98 8.20
N ILE A 26 4.29 -1.41 8.07
CA ILE A 26 3.15 -0.88 8.82
C ILE A 26 3.35 -1.09 10.33
N ALA A 27 3.78 -2.28 10.75
CA ALA A 27 4.02 -2.58 12.16
C ALA A 27 5.10 -1.67 12.76
N TYR A 28 6.22 -1.46 12.06
CA TYR A 28 7.27 -0.55 12.50
C TYR A 28 6.80 0.91 12.52
N ALA A 29 6.03 1.34 11.52
CA ALA A 29 5.46 2.69 11.48
C ALA A 29 4.52 2.95 12.68
N GLY A 30 3.65 2.00 13.01
CA GLY A 30 2.75 2.09 14.17
C GLY A 30 3.46 2.09 15.52
N LEU A 31 4.68 1.54 15.61
CA LEU A 31 5.53 1.61 16.80
C LEU A 31 6.41 2.87 16.86
N GLY A 32 6.30 3.78 15.88
CA GLY A 32 7.15 4.96 15.78
C GLY A 32 8.58 4.65 15.28
N GLU A 33 8.88 3.41 14.90
CA GLU A 33 10.19 2.98 14.39
C GLU A 33 10.35 3.33 12.89
N LYS A 34 10.24 4.63 12.56
CA LYS A 34 10.14 5.16 11.18
C LYS A 34 11.24 4.65 10.24
N GLU A 35 12.49 4.60 10.68
CA GLU A 35 13.61 4.15 9.84
C GLU A 35 13.49 2.68 9.44
N LYS A 36 13.13 1.81 10.39
CA LYS A 36 12.90 0.38 10.09
C LYS A 36 11.70 0.20 9.18
N ALA A 37 10.67 1.02 9.37
CA ALA A 37 9.49 1.05 8.54
C ALA A 37 9.84 1.35 7.07
N LEU A 38 10.59 2.43 6.84
CA LEU A 38 11.05 2.84 5.51
C LEU A 38 12.00 1.81 4.88
N ASN A 39 12.86 1.17 5.66
CA ASN A 39 13.75 0.11 5.19
C ASN A 39 13.00 -1.13 4.67
N GLN A 40 11.80 -1.42 5.18
CA GLN A 40 11.00 -2.53 4.63
C GLN A 40 10.33 -2.13 3.31
N ILE A 41 9.86 -0.89 3.19
CA ILE A 41 9.29 -0.39 1.92
C ILE A 41 10.34 -0.35 0.81
N SER A 42 11.59 0.03 1.11
CA SER A 42 12.65 0.08 0.09
C SER A 42 13.03 -1.28 -0.49
N LYS A 43 12.58 -2.39 0.12
CA LYS A 43 12.78 -3.75 -0.37
C LYS A 43 11.68 -4.23 -1.31
N LEU A 44 10.63 -3.43 -1.51
CA LEU A 44 9.58 -3.71 -2.49
C LEU A 44 10.06 -3.27 -3.88
N ASP A 45 9.98 -4.17 -4.86
CA ASP A 45 10.17 -3.80 -6.25
C ASP A 45 8.93 -3.10 -6.83
N SER A 46 9.03 -2.56 -8.05
CA SER A 46 7.93 -1.82 -8.67
C SER A 46 6.67 -2.66 -8.90
N SER A 47 6.80 -3.96 -9.21
CA SER A 47 5.66 -4.87 -9.38
C SER A 47 5.01 -5.19 -8.04
N GLU A 48 5.82 -5.40 -6.99
CA GLU A 48 5.35 -5.60 -5.62
C GLU A 48 4.62 -4.35 -5.11
N ILE A 49 5.13 -3.14 -5.38
CA ILE A 49 4.45 -1.87 -5.03
C ILE A 49 3.10 -1.78 -5.74
N VAL A 50 3.02 -2.14 -7.03
CA VAL A 50 1.75 -2.12 -7.77
C VAL A 50 0.73 -3.06 -7.13
N GLY A 51 1.13 -4.28 -6.78
CA GLY A 51 0.25 -5.28 -6.17
C GLY A 51 -0.14 -4.98 -4.72
N THR A 52 0.64 -4.15 -4.01
CA THR A 52 0.41 -3.79 -2.59
C THR A 52 0.09 -2.30 -2.41
N ALA A 53 -0.30 -1.60 -3.49
CA ALA A 53 -0.41 -0.14 -3.52
C ALA A 53 -1.30 0.45 -2.42
N VAL A 54 -2.40 -0.23 -2.07
CA VAL A 54 -3.32 0.19 -1.02
C VAL A 54 -2.67 0.16 0.35
N ASP A 55 -1.91 -0.90 0.65
CA ASP A 55 -1.20 -1.04 1.92
C ASP A 55 0.02 -0.10 1.99
N VAL A 56 0.70 0.14 0.87
CA VAL A 56 1.75 1.17 0.77
C VAL A 56 1.17 2.58 0.96
N ALA A 57 -0.02 2.87 0.44
CA ALA A 57 -0.70 4.13 0.67
C ALA A 57 -1.06 4.30 2.16
N TYR A 58 -1.63 3.26 2.78
CA TYR A 58 -1.90 3.25 4.22
C TYR A 58 -0.62 3.41 5.05
N PHE A 59 0.49 2.78 4.66
CA PHE A 59 1.78 2.97 5.33
C PHE A 59 2.21 4.45 5.36
N TYR A 60 2.08 5.18 4.24
CA TYR A 60 2.44 6.59 4.20
C TYR A 60 1.45 7.48 4.96
N GLU A 61 0.16 7.14 4.92
CA GLU A 61 -0.87 7.80 5.75
C GLU A 61 -0.55 7.64 7.24
N LEU A 62 -0.17 6.43 7.68
CA LEU A 62 0.22 6.16 9.07
C LEU A 62 1.45 6.97 9.52
N LEU A 63 2.32 7.36 8.59
CA LEU A 63 3.46 8.25 8.85
C LEU A 63 3.10 9.75 8.76
N GLY A 64 1.84 10.09 8.50
CA GLY A 64 1.34 11.46 8.29
C GLY A 64 1.67 12.04 6.92
N ASP A 65 2.15 11.24 5.96
CA ASP A 65 2.54 11.66 4.62
C ASP A 65 1.45 11.34 3.59
N ASN A 66 0.31 12.02 3.74
CA ASN A 66 -0.85 11.89 2.85
C ASN A 66 -0.51 12.15 1.38
N GLU A 67 0.44 13.05 1.15
CA GLU A 67 0.92 13.38 -0.18
C GLU A 67 1.61 12.17 -0.84
N LYS A 68 2.49 11.46 -0.14
CA LYS A 68 3.05 10.20 -0.66
C LYS A 68 2.02 9.10 -0.79
N ALA A 69 1.07 9.00 0.15
CA ALA A 69 -0.01 8.02 0.07
C ALA A 69 -0.79 8.14 -1.25
N ILE A 70 -1.20 9.38 -1.60
CA ILE A 70 -1.90 9.66 -2.86
C ILE A 70 -1.01 9.39 -4.07
N ARG A 71 0.24 9.84 -4.06
CA ARG A 71 1.16 9.65 -5.19
C ARG A 71 1.41 8.18 -5.52
N VAL A 72 1.42 7.29 -4.53
CA VAL A 72 1.53 5.85 -4.77
C VAL A 72 0.29 5.32 -5.51
N LEU A 73 -0.90 5.74 -5.08
CA LEU A 73 -2.15 5.34 -5.74
C LEU A 73 -2.23 5.88 -7.18
N GLU A 74 -1.85 7.14 -7.42
CA GLU A 74 -1.83 7.73 -8.77
C GLU A 74 -0.92 6.97 -9.73
N LYS A 75 0.26 6.53 -9.25
CA LYS A 75 1.23 5.79 -10.08
C LYS A 75 0.80 4.37 -10.41
N THR A 76 -0.04 3.78 -9.57
CA THR A 76 -0.39 2.35 -9.63
C THR A 76 -1.78 2.10 -10.21
N VAL A 77 -2.70 3.07 -10.16
CA VAL A 77 -4.11 2.91 -10.57
C VAL A 77 -4.30 2.46 -12.02
N SER A 78 -3.43 2.89 -12.94
CA SER A 78 -3.49 2.55 -14.35
C SER A 78 -2.87 1.19 -14.70
N LYS A 79 -2.22 0.53 -13.73
CA LYS A 79 -1.54 -0.75 -13.95
C LYS A 79 -2.52 -1.91 -13.81
N GLN A 80 -2.28 -3.00 -14.54
CA GLN A 80 -3.15 -4.18 -14.56
C GLN A 80 -3.37 -4.78 -13.16
N LYS A 81 -2.30 -4.89 -12.36
CA LYS A 81 -2.33 -5.34 -10.96
C LYS A 81 -2.54 -4.20 -9.95
N GLY A 82 -2.94 -3.02 -10.43
CA GLY A 82 -3.20 -1.86 -9.59
C GLY A 82 -4.41 -2.06 -8.67
N PRO A 83 -4.66 -1.09 -7.76
CA PRO A 83 -5.75 -1.15 -6.80
C PRO A 83 -7.10 -1.36 -7.50
N LEU A 84 -8.01 -2.08 -6.86
CA LEU A 84 -9.38 -2.28 -7.33
C LEU A 84 -10.32 -1.19 -6.79
N PRO A 85 -11.36 -0.77 -7.55
CA PRO A 85 -12.27 0.28 -7.12
C PRO A 85 -12.96 -0.05 -5.79
N GLY A 86 -13.36 -1.30 -5.60
CA GLY A 86 -14.01 -1.78 -4.37
C GLY A 86 -13.11 -1.61 -3.14
N ILE A 87 -11.82 -1.95 -3.26
CA ILE A 87 -10.87 -1.78 -2.14
C ILE A 87 -10.67 -0.30 -1.83
N LEU A 88 -10.47 0.55 -2.84
CA LEU A 88 -10.28 1.99 -2.61
C LEU A 88 -11.48 2.65 -1.91
N LYS A 89 -12.70 2.22 -2.25
CA LYS A 89 -13.93 2.77 -1.66
C LYS A 89 -14.24 2.25 -0.26
N LEU A 90 -13.90 0.99 0.04
CA LEU A 90 -14.36 0.31 1.24
C LEU A 90 -13.29 0.19 2.33
N TYR A 91 -12.01 0.37 2.00
CA TYR A 91 -10.93 0.19 2.98
C TYR A 91 -10.90 1.37 3.97
N PRO A 92 -11.23 1.17 5.26
CA PRO A 92 -11.38 2.28 6.23
C PRO A 92 -10.06 3.01 6.51
N LYS A 93 -8.94 2.32 6.34
CA LYS A 93 -7.59 2.87 6.49
C LYS A 93 -7.26 4.01 5.52
N LEU A 94 -8.07 4.21 4.47
CA LEU A 94 -7.92 5.33 3.53
C LEU A 94 -8.86 6.50 3.83
N ASP A 95 -9.67 6.43 4.89
CA ASP A 95 -10.59 7.50 5.28
C ASP A 95 -9.90 8.87 5.40
N PRO A 96 -8.66 8.98 5.95
CA PRO A 96 -7.97 10.26 6.06
C PRO A 96 -7.66 10.96 4.72
N ILE A 97 -7.47 10.19 3.65
CA ILE A 97 -7.18 10.73 2.30
C ILE A 97 -8.40 10.71 1.38
N ARG A 98 -9.53 10.14 1.82
CA ARG A 98 -10.73 9.91 1.00
C ARG A 98 -11.38 11.20 0.48
N ASN A 99 -11.24 12.30 1.23
CA ASN A 99 -11.78 13.60 0.84
C ASN A 99 -10.89 14.37 -0.16
N ASP A 100 -9.66 13.92 -0.41
CA ASP A 100 -8.77 14.57 -1.37
C ASP A 100 -9.34 14.45 -2.80
N PRO A 101 -9.46 15.55 -3.56
CA PRO A 101 -9.95 15.52 -4.94
C PRO A 101 -9.19 14.54 -5.84
N ARG A 102 -7.88 14.36 -5.62
CA ARG A 102 -7.05 13.41 -6.35
C ARG A 102 -7.44 11.98 -6.05
N PHE A 103 -7.80 11.67 -4.80
CA PHE A 103 -8.31 10.35 -4.43
C PHE A 103 -9.60 10.01 -5.17
N LYS A 104 -10.53 10.96 -5.28
CA LYS A 104 -11.78 10.77 -6.05
C LYS A 104 -11.48 10.51 -7.53
N LYS A 105 -10.52 11.23 -8.11
CA LYS A 105 -10.06 11.01 -9.49
C LYS A 105 -9.44 9.62 -9.66
N ILE A 106 -8.62 9.15 -8.72
CA ILE A 106 -8.07 7.79 -8.72
C ILE A 106 -9.21 6.76 -8.77
N VAL A 107 -10.22 6.88 -7.90
CA VAL A 107 -11.36 5.94 -7.89
C VAL A 107 -12.04 5.88 -9.25
N ALA A 108 -12.35 7.03 -9.86
CA ALA A 108 -12.96 7.09 -11.18
C ALA A 108 -12.10 6.43 -12.28
N LEU A 109 -10.78 6.69 -12.29
CA LEU A 109 -9.84 6.04 -13.23
C LEU A 109 -9.83 4.53 -13.07
N THR A 110 -9.93 4.05 -11.83
CA THR A 110 -9.98 2.63 -11.53
C THR A 110 -11.25 1.99 -12.10
N GLU A 111 -12.40 2.65 -11.98
CA GLU A 111 -13.67 2.16 -12.53
C GLU A 111 -13.65 2.09 -14.05
N GLU A 112 -13.10 3.11 -14.70
CA GLU A 112 -12.92 3.10 -16.16
C GLU A 112 -12.00 1.96 -16.62
N ARG A 113 -10.93 1.68 -15.86
CA ARG A 113 -10.01 0.57 -16.14
C ARG A 113 -10.74 -0.78 -16.11
N ILE A 114 -11.57 -1.00 -15.10
CA ILE A 114 -12.32 -2.25 -14.96
C ILE A 114 -13.40 -2.36 -16.05
N ARG A 115 -14.12 -1.27 -16.35
CA ARG A 115 -15.13 -1.26 -17.42
C ARG A 115 -14.55 -1.55 -18.81
N LYS A 116 -13.32 -1.12 -19.09
CA LYS A 116 -12.62 -1.37 -20.37
C LYS A 116 -12.03 -2.79 -20.48
N SER A 117 -11.97 -3.53 -19.37
CA SER A 117 -11.48 -4.91 -19.34
C SER A 117 -12.58 -5.97 -19.45
N GLU A 118 -13.85 -5.53 -19.44
CA GLU A 118 -15.05 -6.32 -19.75
C GLU A 118 -15.37 -6.26 -21.24
#